data_AF-A0A972UZV9-F1
#
_entry.id   AF-A0A972UZV9-F1
#
_cell.length_a   1.000
_cell.length_b   1.000
_cell.length_c   1.000
_cell.angle_alpha   90.00
_cell.angle_beta   90.00
_cell.angle_gamma   90.00
#
_symmetry.space_group_name_H-M   'P 1'
#
loop_
_entity.id
_entity.type
_entity.pdbx_description
1 polymer ?
#
loop_
_entity_poly.entity_id
_entity_poly.type
_entity_poly.pdbx_seq_one_letter_code
_entity_poly.pdbx_strand_id
1 'polypeptide(L)'
;MSKNTNIGQTVEAWADIVIKEWLNKIKLFNIEGTGNLVNSFFHHINTQADGDPVYIDFAFEYYGKMVNLGVGKGVSLFERETMVSSGFTSRKPKPWYDKVFLKQLKILRHLLAEKYALKSALIIRNNLEENN
;
A
#
# COMPACT_ATOMS: atom_id res chain seq x y z
N MET A 1 20.91 -3.01 19.40
CA MET A 1 20.41 -3.24 18.03
C MET A 1 20.71 -1.99 17.23
N SER A 2 21.49 -2.06 16.15
CA SER A 2 21.77 -0.88 15.33
C SER A 2 20.45 -0.34 14.78
N LYS A 3 20.17 0.95 14.95
CA LYS A 3 19.00 1.59 14.34
C LYS A 3 19.21 1.54 12.84
N ASN A 4 18.46 0.69 12.12
CA ASN A 4 18.49 0.66 10.66
C ASN A 4 18.11 2.05 10.14
N THR A 5 19.03 2.76 9.48
CA THR A 5 18.80 4.08 8.88
C THR A 5 18.47 3.99 7.38
N ASN A 6 18.45 2.78 6.81
CA ASN A 6 18.21 2.56 5.40
C ASN A 6 16.72 2.75 5.08
N ILE A 7 16.43 3.82 4.36
CA ILE A 7 15.09 4.19 3.93
C ILE A 7 14.56 3.19 2.90
N GLY A 8 15.40 2.76 1.95
CA GLY A 8 15.05 1.75 0.94
C GLY A 8 14.53 0.45 1.54
N GLN A 9 15.27 -0.15 2.46
CA GLN A 9 14.85 -1.37 3.16
C GLN A 9 13.57 -1.18 3.98
N THR A 10 13.39 0.02 4.56
CA THR A 10 12.17 0.34 5.32
C THR A 10 10.95 0.40 4.40
N VAL A 11 11.11 1.02 3.22
CA VAL A 11 10.08 1.17 2.20
C VAL A 11 9.72 -0.19 1.58
N GLU A 12 10.72 -1.04 1.33
CA GLU A 12 10.54 -2.40 0.85
C GLU A 12 9.76 -3.28 1.82
N ALA A 13 10.22 -3.35 3.07
CA ALA A 13 9.54 -4.10 4.12
C ALA A 13 8.11 -3.59 4.35
N TRP A 14 7.88 -2.28 4.20
CA TRP A 14 6.54 -1.71 4.26
C TRP A 14 5.64 -2.19 3.12
N ALA A 15 6.16 -2.24 1.88
CA ALA A 15 5.40 -2.71 0.73
C ALA A 15 4.99 -4.19 0.88
N ASP A 16 5.88 -5.03 1.40
CA ASP A 16 5.57 -6.43 1.73
C ASP A 16 4.45 -6.54 2.77
N ILE A 17 4.50 -5.70 3.83
CA ILE A 17 3.46 -5.66 4.86
C ILE A 17 2.11 -5.24 4.26
N VAL A 18 2.10 -4.26 3.35
CA VAL A 18 0.88 -3.79 2.68
C VAL A 18 0.22 -4.94 1.91
N ILE A 19 0.99 -5.67 1.09
CA ILE A 19 0.48 -6.83 0.35
C ILE A 19 -0.04 -7.90 1.31
N LYS A 20 0.70 -8.21 2.37
CA LYS A 20 0.25 -9.19 3.38
C LYS A 20 -1.10 -8.80 4.01
N GLU A 21 -1.28 -7.52 4.33
CA GLU A 21 -2.52 -7.02 4.90
C GLU A 21 -3.68 -7.03 3.90
N TRP A 22 -3.41 -6.75 2.61
CA TRP A 22 -4.39 -6.94 1.55
C TRP A 22 -4.83 -8.40 1.43
N LEU A 23 -3.88 -9.33 1.39
CA LEU A 23 -4.17 -10.77 1.36
C LEU A 23 -5.02 -11.21 2.56
N ASN A 24 -4.72 -10.71 3.75
CA ASN A 24 -5.51 -10.96 4.95
C ASN A 24 -6.94 -10.43 4.82
N LYS A 25 -7.13 -9.22 4.28
CA LYS A 25 -8.48 -8.66 4.05
C LYS A 25 -9.25 -9.39 2.98
N ILE A 26 -8.59 -9.81 1.90
CA ILE A 26 -9.21 -10.59 0.83
C ILE A 26 -9.79 -11.89 1.37
N LYS A 27 -9.02 -12.59 2.22
CA LYS A 27 -9.47 -13.80 2.93
C LYS A 27 -10.64 -13.50 3.86
N LEU A 28 -10.53 -12.45 4.68
CA LEU A 28 -11.57 -12.06 5.64
C LEU A 28 -12.91 -11.68 4.97
N PHE A 29 -12.85 -11.05 3.79
CA PHE A 29 -14.05 -10.68 3.02
C PHE A 29 -14.58 -11.81 2.14
N ASN A 30 -13.97 -13.01 2.18
CA ASN A 30 -14.29 -14.16 1.34
C ASN A 30 -14.56 -13.74 -0.11
N ILE A 31 -13.57 -13.09 -0.73
CA ILE A 31 -13.67 -12.71 -2.14
C ILE A 31 -13.49 -13.99 -2.96
N GLU A 32 -14.53 -14.41 -3.69
CA GLU A 32 -14.52 -15.63 -4.50
C GLU A 32 -13.67 -15.46 -5.78
N GLY A 33 -13.18 -16.56 -6.35
CA GLY A 33 -12.33 -16.52 -7.55
C GLY A 33 -10.96 -15.86 -7.33
N THR A 34 -10.45 -15.89 -6.10
CA THR A 34 -9.30 -15.10 -5.63
C THR A 34 -7.93 -15.62 -6.02
N GLY A 35 -7.81 -16.82 -6.57
CA GLY A 35 -6.51 -17.38 -6.95
C GLY A 35 -5.71 -16.41 -7.84
N ASN A 36 -6.37 -15.84 -8.86
CA ASN A 36 -5.71 -14.91 -9.77
C ASN A 36 -5.35 -13.58 -9.09
N LEU A 37 -6.25 -12.97 -8.31
CA LEU A 37 -5.94 -11.73 -7.58
C LEU A 37 -4.84 -11.93 -6.54
N VAL A 38 -4.91 -12.98 -5.74
CA VAL A 38 -3.91 -13.32 -4.71
C VAL A 38 -2.54 -13.54 -5.33
N ASN A 39 -2.47 -14.20 -6.49
CA ASN A 39 -1.21 -14.48 -7.18
C ASN A 39 -0.72 -13.28 -8.02
N SER A 40 -1.53 -12.25 -8.22
CA SER A 40 -1.18 -11.07 -9.04
C SER A 40 -0.50 -9.95 -8.27
N PHE A 41 -0.44 -10.02 -6.94
CA PHE A 41 0.17 -8.96 -6.16
C PHE A 41 1.68 -8.91 -6.41
N PHE A 42 2.11 -7.77 -6.91
CA PHE A 42 3.50 -7.45 -7.16
C PHE A 42 3.77 -6.02 -6.71
N HIS A 43 4.98 -5.75 -6.23
CA HIS A 43 5.45 -4.40 -6.00
C HIS A 43 6.83 -4.19 -6.59
N HIS A 44 7.11 -2.95 -6.98
CA HIS A 44 8.42 -2.53 -7.45
C HIS A 44 8.81 -1.20 -6.82
N ILE A 45 10.05 -1.10 -6.35
CA ILE A 45 10.59 0.10 -5.72
C ILE A 45 11.49 0.78 -6.74
N ASN A 46 11.12 2.00 -7.10
CA ASN A 46 11.92 2.82 -8.01
C ASN A 46 12.83 3.73 -7.19
N THR A 47 14.15 3.53 -7.31
CA THR A 47 15.17 4.28 -6.57
C THR A 47 15.93 5.24 -7.49
N GLN A 48 16.37 6.38 -6.95
CA GLN A 48 17.34 7.25 -7.64
C GLN A 48 18.73 6.60 -7.66
N ALA A 49 19.64 7.20 -8.44
CA ALA A 49 21.05 6.77 -8.51
C ALA A 49 21.75 6.76 -7.14
N ASP A 50 21.28 7.58 -6.18
CA ASP A 50 21.78 7.63 -4.79
C ASP A 50 21.11 6.58 -3.86
N GLY A 51 20.28 5.69 -4.40
CA GLY A 51 19.61 4.61 -3.65
C GLY A 51 18.40 5.04 -2.83
N ASP A 52 18.08 6.34 -2.76
CA ASP A 52 16.89 6.84 -2.09
C ASP A 52 15.62 6.50 -2.93
N PRO A 53 14.57 5.86 -2.34
CA PRO A 53 13.33 5.53 -3.04
C PRO A 53 12.54 6.76 -3.46
N VAL A 54 12.02 6.76 -4.69
CA VAL A 54 11.19 7.83 -5.25
C VAL A 54 9.71 7.48 -5.11
N TYR A 55 9.33 6.29 -5.56
CA TYR A 55 7.96 5.80 -5.52
C TYR A 55 7.94 4.26 -5.51
N ILE A 56 6.79 3.73 -5.09
CA ILE A 56 6.50 2.30 -5.13
C ILE A 56 5.33 2.08 -6.10
N ASP A 57 5.50 1.15 -7.02
CA ASP A 57 4.42 0.64 -7.83
C ASP A 57 3.81 -0.59 -7.18
N PHE A 58 2.48 -0.62 -7.07
CA PHE A 58 1.73 -1.82 -6.73
C PHE A 58 0.93 -2.26 -7.94
N ALA A 59 1.10 -3.52 -8.33
CA ALA A 59 0.33 -4.16 -9.39
C ALA A 59 -0.51 -5.30 -8.83
N PHE A 60 -1.74 -5.41 -9.32
CA PHE A 60 -2.67 -6.50 -9.04
C PHE A 60 -3.80 -6.51 -10.09
N GLU A 61 -4.52 -7.62 -10.17
CA GLU A 61 -5.63 -7.78 -11.10
C GLU A 61 -6.73 -6.73 -10.93
N TYR A 62 -7.09 -6.07 -12.04
CA TYR A 62 -8.01 -4.92 -12.03
C TYR A 62 -9.39 -5.24 -11.45
N TYR A 63 -9.87 -6.48 -11.61
CA TYR A 63 -11.16 -6.89 -11.03
C TYR A 63 -11.18 -6.75 -9.49
N GLY A 64 -10.02 -6.80 -8.82
CA GLY A 64 -9.92 -6.55 -7.39
C GLY A 64 -10.43 -5.17 -6.98
N LYS A 65 -10.22 -4.14 -7.83
CA LYS A 65 -10.74 -2.78 -7.62
C LYS A 65 -12.26 -2.75 -7.74
N MET A 66 -12.83 -3.53 -8.66
CA MET A 66 -14.29 -3.65 -8.79
C MET A 66 -14.91 -4.26 -7.54
N VAL A 67 -14.30 -5.32 -6.99
CA VAL A 67 -14.75 -5.93 -5.73
C VAL A 67 -14.63 -4.96 -4.56
N ASN A 68 -13.54 -4.19 -4.50
CA ASN A 68 -13.34 -3.17 -3.48
C ASN A 68 -14.50 -2.17 -3.45
N LEU A 69 -14.91 -1.70 -4.64
CA LEU A 69 -16.02 -0.77 -4.83
C LEU A 69 -17.41 -1.44 -4.80
N GLY A 70 -17.48 -2.78 -4.86
CA GLY A 70 -18.73 -3.53 -4.92
C GLY A 70 -19.45 -3.41 -6.28
N VAL A 71 -18.73 -3.03 -7.34
CA VAL A 71 -19.29 -2.88 -8.69
C VAL A 71 -19.09 -4.15 -9.53
N GLY A 72 -19.91 -4.28 -10.58
CA GLY A 72 -19.75 -5.32 -11.60
C GLY A 72 -18.92 -4.86 -12.79
N LYS A 73 -18.58 -5.81 -13.67
CA LYS A 73 -17.92 -5.49 -14.94
C LYS A 73 -18.82 -4.53 -15.74
N GLY A 74 -18.27 -3.38 -16.12
CA GLY A 74 -19.00 -2.35 -16.88
C GLY A 74 -20.01 -1.55 -16.07
N VAL A 75 -20.04 -1.67 -14.74
CA VAL A 75 -20.95 -0.91 -13.88
C VAL A 75 -20.17 0.18 -13.16
N SER A 76 -20.58 1.43 -13.34
CA SER A 76 -20.06 2.58 -12.60
C SER A 76 -20.58 2.61 -11.16
N LEU A 77 -19.97 3.43 -10.31
CA LEU A 77 -20.44 3.64 -8.93
C LEU A 77 -21.86 4.21 -8.88
N PHE A 78 -22.17 5.16 -9.75
CA PHE A 78 -23.49 5.78 -9.84
C PHE A 78 -24.56 4.74 -10.24
N GLU A 79 -24.29 3.95 -11.27
CA GLU A 79 -25.21 2.88 -11.70
C GLU A 79 -25.39 1.83 -10.61
N ARG A 80 -24.33 1.50 -9.87
CA ARG A 80 -24.40 0.55 -8.76
C ARG A 80 -25.40 0.98 -7.68
N GLU A 81 -25.45 2.26 -7.32
CA GLU A 81 -26.41 2.75 -6.31
C GLU A 81 -27.86 2.63 -6.78
N THR A 82 -28.11 2.97 -8.05
CA THR A 82 -29.42 2.78 -8.69
C THR A 82 -29.79 1.30 -8.75
N MET A 83 -28.88 0.43 -9.18
CA MET A 83 -29.14 -1.02 -9.28
C MET A 83 -29.42 -1.66 -7.92
N VAL A 84 -28.76 -1.22 -6.85
CA VAL A 84 -29.04 -1.68 -5.48
C VAL A 84 -30.43 -1.22 -5.04
N SER A 85 -30.75 0.05 -5.27
CA SER A 85 -32.06 0.63 -4.91
C SER A 85 -33.22 -0.04 -5.65
N SER A 86 -32.99 -0.44 -6.90
CA SER A 86 -33.96 -1.15 -7.73
C SER A 86 -33.96 -2.67 -7.52
N GLY A 87 -33.13 -3.22 -6.63
CA GLY A 87 -33.07 -4.65 -6.34
C GLY A 87 -32.38 -5.53 -7.39
N PHE A 88 -31.79 -4.95 -8.43
CA PHE A 88 -31.06 -5.68 -9.49
C PHE A 88 -29.73 -6.26 -9.02
N THR A 89 -29.17 -5.76 -7.92
CA THR A 89 -27.93 -6.31 -7.34
C THR A 89 -27.92 -6.20 -5.83
N SER A 90 -27.38 -7.23 -5.18
CA SER A 90 -27.12 -7.26 -3.73
C SER A 90 -25.65 -6.97 -3.39
N ARG A 91 -24.83 -6.64 -4.40
CA ARG A 91 -23.39 -6.40 -4.21
C ARG A 91 -23.15 -5.22 -3.26
N LYS A 92 -22.25 -5.46 -2.29
CA LYS A 92 -21.80 -4.46 -1.33
C LYS A 92 -20.30 -4.22 -1.48
N PRO A 93 -19.82 -2.98 -1.29
CA PRO A 93 -18.40 -2.69 -1.27
C PRO A 93 -17.68 -3.56 -0.23
N LYS A 94 -16.56 -4.15 -0.62
CA LYS A 94 -15.65 -4.90 0.26
C LYS A 94 -14.33 -4.15 0.35
N PRO A 95 -14.18 -3.13 1.22
CA PRO A 95 -13.04 -2.21 1.19
C PRO A 95 -11.75 -2.86 1.71
N TRP A 96 -11.22 -3.80 0.95
CA TRP A 96 -10.07 -4.64 1.27
C TRP A 96 -8.75 -3.91 0.99
N TYR A 97 -8.74 -3.05 -0.04
CA TYR A 97 -7.54 -2.33 -0.50
C TYR A 97 -7.45 -0.93 0.13
N ASP A 98 -8.45 -0.07 -0.08
CA ASP A 98 -8.36 1.36 0.25
C ASP A 98 -8.10 1.60 1.74
N LYS A 99 -8.86 0.92 2.60
CA LYS A 99 -8.74 1.09 4.06
C LYS A 99 -7.39 0.61 4.59
N VAL A 100 -6.87 -0.49 4.02
CA VAL A 100 -5.55 -1.01 4.37
C VAL A 100 -4.47 -0.03 3.91
N PHE A 101 -4.53 0.39 2.66
CA PHE A 101 -3.53 1.28 2.07
C PHE A 101 -3.44 2.60 2.85
N LEU A 102 -4.58 3.25 3.12
CA LEU A 102 -4.59 4.51 3.90
C LEU A 102 -4.04 4.34 5.32
N LYS A 103 -4.34 3.21 5.98
CA LYS A 103 -3.78 2.89 7.29
C LYS A 103 -2.26 2.71 7.21
N GLN A 104 -1.80 1.91 6.25
CA GLN A 104 -0.38 1.62 6.08
C GLN A 104 0.41 2.85 5.65
N LEU A 105 -0.16 3.73 4.83
CA LEU A 105 0.47 4.99 4.43
C LEU A 105 0.75 5.90 5.64
N LYS A 106 -0.17 5.96 6.61
CA LYS A 106 0.05 6.71 7.86
C LYS A 106 1.23 6.14 8.66
N ILE A 107 1.35 4.82 8.70
CA ILE A 107 2.47 4.13 9.36
C ILE A 107 3.79 4.45 8.64
N LEU A 108 3.82 4.34 7.31
CA LEU A 108 5.00 4.68 6.50
C LEU A 108 5.43 6.12 6.76
N ARG A 109 4.50 7.07 6.77
CA ARG A 109 4.79 8.48 7.05
C ARG A 109 5.51 8.64 8.40
N HIS A 110 5.06 7.94 9.44
CA HIS A 110 5.71 8.00 10.74
C HIS A 110 7.11 7.39 10.72
N LEU A 111 7.26 6.21 10.09
CA LEU A 111 8.55 5.54 9.94
C LEU A 111 9.55 6.41 9.19
N LEU A 112 9.16 7.00 8.06
CA LEU A 112 10.02 7.87 7.27
C LEU A 112 10.42 9.12 8.05
N ALA A 113 9.49 9.76 8.76
CA ALA A 113 9.80 10.92 9.58
C ALA A 113 10.88 10.62 10.63
N GLU A 114 10.80 9.47 11.30
CA GLU A 114 11.83 9.03 12.25
C GLU A 114 13.18 8.78 11.56
N LYS A 115 13.18 8.09 10.41
CA LYS A 115 14.42 7.79 9.66
C LYS A 115 15.11 9.05 9.15
N TYR A 116 14.36 9.99 8.57
CA TYR A 116 14.92 11.24 8.08
C TYR A 116 15.46 12.12 9.22
N ALA A 117 14.80 12.14 10.38
CA ALA A 117 15.31 12.84 11.57
C ALA A 117 16.64 12.24 12.08
N LEU A 118 16.80 10.91 12.02
CA LEU A 118 18.06 10.25 12.35
C LEU A 118 19.16 10.55 11.31
N LYS A 119 18.82 10.51 10.01
CA LYS A 119 19.77 10.83 8.91
C LYS A 119 20.26 12.27 9.03
N SER A 120 19.39 13.24 9.31
CA SER A 120 19.78 14.64 9.50
C SER A 120 20.65 14.85 10.74
N ALA A 121 20.33 14.23 11.87
CA ALA A 121 21.14 14.33 13.09
C ALA A 121 22.56 13.77 12.87
N LEU A 122 22.69 12.67 12.13
CA LEU A 122 24.00 12.10 11.77
C LEU A 122 24.80 13.03 10.87
N ILE A 123 24.17 13.64 9.86
CA ILE A 123 24.82 14.60 8.97
C ILE A 123 25.35 15.79 9.78
N ILE A 124 24.53 16.36 10.68
CA ILE A 124 24.94 17.49 11.52
C ILE A 124 26.13 17.10 12.39
N ARG A 125 26.08 15.93 13.05
CA ARG A 125 27.19 15.47 13.90
C ARG A 125 28.48 15.29 13.12
N ASN A 126 28.43 14.61 11.96
CA ASN A 126 29.62 14.36 11.16
C ASN A 126 30.26 15.67 10.68
N ASN A 127 29.45 16.65 10.24
CA ASN A 127 29.97 17.96 9.87
C ASN A 127 30.59 18.71 11.06
N LEU A 128 30.08 18.55 12.29
CA LEU A 128 30.68 19.16 13.48
C LEU A 128 32.00 18.49 13.88
N GLU A 129 32.13 17.18 13.66
CA GLU A 129 33.38 16.44 13.91
C GLU A 129 34.47 16.74 12.88
N GLU A 130 34.12 16.97 11.60
CA GLU A 130 35.07 17.34 10.55
C GLU A 130 35.58 18.80 10.65
N ASN A 131 34.84 19.67 11.32
CA ASN A 131 35.18 21.10 11.46
C ASN A 131 35.88 21.45 12.80
N ASN A 132 36.22 20.45 13.63
CA ASN A 132 37.00 20.61 14.87
C ASN A 132 38.34 19.87 14.77
#